data_AF-A0A8J7PPT6-F1
#
_entry.id   AF-A0A8J7PPT6-F1
#
_cell.length_a   1.000
_cell.length_b   1.000
_cell.length_c   1.000
_cell.angle_alpha   90.00
_cell.angle_beta   90.00
_cell.angle_gamma   90.00
#
_symmetry.space_group_name_H-M   'P 1'
#
loop_
_entity.id
_entity.type
_entity.pdbx_description
1 polymer ?
#
loop_
_entity_poly.entity_id
_entity_poly.type
_entity_poly.pdbx_seq_one_letter_code
_entity_poly.pdbx_strand_id
1 'polypeptide(L)'
;KQAPKLITRDMVSKMKKGAVIVDVAIDQGGCIETIKATTHSQPVYEVDGVVHYGVANIPGAVPWTSTRALTNATMPYAMKLARFGYQAVLDDPALNLGVNIHEGQIVHPGVLEAVGSPVAAK
;
A
#
# COMPACT_ATOMS: atom_id res chain seq x y z
N LYS A 1 1.59 2.71 9.18
CA LYS A 1 2.63 1.90 9.87
C LYS A 1 3.57 1.32 8.82
N GLN A 2 4.88 1.36 9.06
CA GLN A 2 5.86 0.73 8.17
C GLN A 2 5.94 -0.78 8.42
N ALA A 3 6.28 -1.56 7.40
CA ALA A 3 6.54 -2.98 7.54
C ALA A 3 7.74 -3.21 8.50
N PRO A 4 7.64 -4.16 9.45
CA PRO A 4 8.77 -4.48 10.32
C PRO A 4 9.91 -5.10 9.52
N LYS A 5 11.17 -4.75 9.86
CA LYS A 5 12.36 -5.34 9.25
C LYS A 5 12.62 -6.72 9.87
N LEU A 6 12.22 -7.76 9.16
CA LEU A 6 12.31 -9.16 9.59
C LEU A 6 13.58 -9.84 9.08
N ILE A 7 14.03 -9.47 7.87
CA ILE A 7 15.24 -10.03 7.26
C ILE A 7 16.36 -9.00 7.36
N THR A 8 17.37 -9.31 8.17
CA THR A 8 18.51 -8.41 8.37
C THR A 8 19.53 -8.50 7.26
N ARG A 9 20.38 -7.48 7.11
CA ARG A 9 21.50 -7.49 6.16
C ARG A 9 22.41 -8.71 6.36
N ASP A 10 22.66 -9.09 7.61
CA ASP A 10 23.47 -10.26 7.96
C ASP A 10 22.85 -11.59 7.53
N MET A 11 21.52 -11.66 7.42
CA MET A 11 20.84 -12.82 6.84
C MET A 11 21.01 -12.84 5.32
N VAL A 12 20.90 -11.67 4.66
CA VAL A 12 21.05 -11.54 3.21
C VAL A 12 22.45 -11.91 2.74
N SER A 13 23.50 -11.48 3.45
CA SER A 13 24.89 -11.79 3.09
C SER A 13 25.24 -13.28 3.20
N LYS A 14 24.44 -14.07 3.94
CA LYS A 14 24.58 -15.53 4.06
C LYS A 14 23.81 -16.30 2.99
N MET A 15 23.03 -15.62 2.16
CA MET A 15 22.29 -16.27 1.08
C MET A 15 23.21 -16.71 -0.06
N LYS A 16 22.73 -17.66 -0.85
CA LYS A 16 23.46 -18.13 -2.03
C LYS A 16 23.59 -16.99 -3.05
N LYS A 17 24.76 -16.82 -3.64
CA LYS A 17 24.93 -15.92 -4.79
C LYS A 17 24.00 -16.35 -5.93
N GLY A 18 23.35 -15.39 -6.55
CA GLY A 18 22.29 -15.58 -7.54
C GLY A 18 20.90 -15.86 -6.96
N ALA A 19 20.75 -15.93 -5.63
CA ALA A 19 19.42 -15.99 -5.03
C ALA A 19 18.60 -14.73 -5.34
N VAL A 20 17.28 -14.87 -5.34
CA VAL A 20 16.35 -13.77 -5.62
C VAL A 20 15.44 -13.55 -4.41
N ILE A 21 15.27 -12.30 -4.04
CA ILE A 21 14.33 -11.82 -3.04
C ILE A 21 13.26 -10.99 -3.76
N VAL A 22 11.99 -11.25 -3.44
CA VAL A 22 10.85 -10.46 -3.89
C VAL A 22 10.11 -9.95 -2.65
N ASP A 23 10.10 -8.64 -2.44
CA ASP A 23 9.43 -8.03 -1.29
C ASP A 23 8.14 -7.32 -1.72
N VAL A 24 7.01 -7.98 -1.46
CA VAL A 24 5.66 -7.43 -1.74
C VAL A 24 5.24 -6.39 -0.70
N ALA A 25 5.85 -6.39 0.49
CA ALA A 25 5.58 -5.38 1.51
C ALA A 25 6.25 -4.02 1.20
N ILE A 26 6.87 -3.89 0.03
CA ILE A 26 7.57 -2.67 -0.40
C ILE A 26 6.65 -1.44 -0.46
N ASP A 27 5.36 -1.64 -0.74
CA ASP A 27 4.34 -0.58 -0.71
C ASP A 27 4.18 0.04 0.71
N GLN A 28 4.70 -0.62 1.75
CA GLN A 28 4.75 -0.14 3.14
C GLN A 28 6.19 0.01 3.67
N GLY A 29 7.18 0.11 2.77
CA GLY A 29 8.60 0.29 3.11
C GLY A 29 9.44 -0.99 3.17
N GLY A 30 8.83 -2.16 2.93
CA GLY A 30 9.50 -3.46 2.81
C GLY A 30 9.89 -4.10 4.14
N CYS A 31 9.91 -5.43 4.20
CA CYS A 31 10.23 -6.19 5.42
C CYS A 31 11.71 -6.62 5.53
N ILE A 32 12.55 -6.15 4.63
CA ILE A 32 13.96 -6.52 4.50
C ILE A 32 14.81 -5.26 4.68
N GLU A 33 15.95 -5.35 5.38
CA GLU A 33 16.79 -4.17 5.64
C GLU A 33 17.48 -3.63 4.38
N THR A 34 17.85 -4.52 3.45
CA THR A 34 18.55 -4.18 2.21
C THR A 34 17.62 -3.81 1.07
N ILE A 35 16.29 -3.93 1.24
CA ILE A 35 15.31 -3.64 0.19
C ILE A 35 15.10 -2.14 -0.03
N LYS A 36 14.90 -1.77 -1.28
CA LYS A 36 14.59 -0.42 -1.75
C LYS A 36 13.48 -0.53 -2.80
N ALA A 37 12.61 0.48 -2.83
CA ALA A 37 11.59 0.55 -3.86
C ALA A 37 12.24 0.70 -5.23
N THR A 38 11.80 -0.14 -6.16
CA THR A 38 12.22 -0.16 -7.56
C THR A 38 11.00 0.13 -8.45
N THR A 39 11.24 0.28 -9.75
CA THR A 39 10.19 0.60 -10.72
C THR A 39 10.10 -0.50 -11.76
N HIS A 40 8.99 -0.56 -12.51
CA HIS A 40 8.86 -1.52 -13.61
C HIS A 40 9.97 -1.38 -14.67
N SER A 41 10.54 -0.19 -14.86
CA SER A 41 11.64 0.05 -15.80
C SER A 41 13.01 -0.32 -15.26
N GLN A 42 13.20 -0.29 -13.93
CA GLN A 42 14.42 -0.74 -13.25
C GLN A 42 14.03 -1.64 -12.07
N PRO A 43 13.61 -2.90 -12.36
CA PRO A 43 12.87 -3.72 -11.39
C PRO A 43 13.76 -4.45 -10.38
N VAL A 44 15.06 -4.52 -10.64
CA VAL A 44 15.99 -5.28 -9.81
C VAL A 44 17.32 -4.56 -9.61
N TYR A 45 17.97 -4.89 -8.50
CA TYR A 45 19.37 -4.57 -8.21
C TYR A 45 19.98 -5.70 -7.39
N GLU A 46 21.28 -5.66 -7.17
CA GLU A 46 21.99 -6.72 -6.42
C GLU A 46 22.60 -6.18 -5.12
N VAL A 47 22.53 -6.99 -4.06
CA VAL A 47 23.25 -6.76 -2.79
C VAL A 47 23.87 -8.08 -2.35
N ASP A 48 25.18 -8.09 -2.12
CA ASP A 48 25.94 -9.25 -1.65
C ASP A 48 25.75 -10.52 -2.51
N GLY A 49 25.54 -10.37 -3.83
CA GLY A 49 25.27 -11.49 -4.73
C GLY A 49 23.79 -11.87 -4.86
N VAL A 50 22.88 -11.17 -4.17
CA VAL A 50 21.44 -11.49 -4.10
C VAL A 50 20.64 -10.44 -4.88
N VAL A 51 19.83 -10.91 -5.83
CA VAL A 51 18.96 -10.06 -6.63
C VAL A 51 17.73 -9.64 -5.82
N HIS A 52 17.48 -8.35 -5.73
CA HIS A 52 16.37 -7.76 -5.01
C HIS A 52 15.35 -7.23 -6.00
N TYR A 53 14.11 -7.70 -5.89
CA TYR A 53 12.94 -7.17 -6.59
C TYR A 53 12.02 -6.50 -5.57
N GLY A 54 11.83 -5.20 -5.70
CA GLY A 54 11.01 -4.40 -4.77
C GLY A 54 10.13 -3.43 -5.55
N VAL A 55 9.49 -3.90 -6.63
CA VAL A 55 8.66 -3.03 -7.46
C VAL A 55 7.36 -2.76 -6.72
N ALA A 56 7.07 -1.49 -6.46
CA ALA A 56 5.78 -1.06 -5.92
C ALA A 56 4.68 -1.18 -6.97
N ASN A 57 3.42 -1.30 -6.55
CA ASN A 57 2.28 -1.41 -7.47
C ASN A 57 2.47 -2.50 -8.55
N ILE A 58 2.82 -3.72 -8.11
CA ILE A 58 2.93 -4.91 -8.99
C ILE A 58 1.67 -5.14 -9.85
N PRO A 59 0.42 -4.97 -9.32
CA PRO A 59 -0.80 -5.14 -10.13
C PRO A 59 -0.88 -4.21 -11.35
N GLY A 60 -0.13 -3.10 -11.35
CA GLY A 60 -0.03 -2.19 -12.49
C GLY A 60 0.57 -2.82 -13.75
N ALA A 61 1.35 -3.91 -13.63
CA ALA A 61 1.90 -4.63 -14.78
C ALA A 61 0.84 -5.42 -15.57
N VAL A 62 -0.32 -5.70 -14.97
CA VAL A 62 -1.40 -6.52 -15.56
C VAL A 62 -2.74 -5.77 -15.53
N PRO A 63 -2.83 -4.59 -16.18
CA PRO A 63 -3.94 -3.65 -15.99
C PRO A 63 -5.31 -4.23 -16.35
N TRP A 64 -5.41 -5.09 -17.37
CA TRP A 64 -6.68 -5.71 -17.74
C TRP A 64 -7.23 -6.62 -16.63
N THR A 65 -6.36 -7.41 -16.00
CA THR A 65 -6.74 -8.31 -14.91
C THR A 65 -6.96 -7.53 -13.62
N SER A 66 -6.04 -6.65 -13.24
CA SER A 66 -6.10 -5.92 -11.97
C SER A 66 -7.25 -4.91 -11.94
N THR A 67 -7.55 -4.24 -13.06
CA THR A 67 -8.72 -3.36 -13.16
C THR A 67 -10.00 -4.13 -12.88
N ARG A 68 -10.21 -5.27 -13.55
CA ARG A 68 -11.41 -6.09 -13.35
C ARG A 68 -11.52 -6.60 -11.91
N ALA A 69 -10.41 -7.05 -11.32
CA ALA A 69 -10.37 -7.50 -9.93
C ALA A 69 -10.75 -6.38 -8.97
N LEU A 70 -10.17 -5.19 -9.11
CA LEU A 70 -10.47 -4.03 -8.28
C LEU A 70 -11.92 -3.56 -8.47
N THR A 71 -12.37 -3.39 -9.71
CA THR A 71 -13.73 -2.89 -9.99
C THR A 71 -14.79 -3.87 -9.51
N ASN A 72 -14.57 -5.19 -9.61
CA ASN A 72 -15.53 -6.16 -9.09
C ASN A 72 -15.71 -6.02 -7.56
N ALA A 73 -14.64 -5.70 -6.83
CA ALA A 73 -14.69 -5.46 -5.38
C ALA A 73 -15.29 -4.08 -5.03
N THR A 74 -15.01 -3.05 -5.83
CA THR A 74 -15.42 -1.66 -5.50
C THR A 74 -16.78 -1.24 -6.09
N MET A 75 -17.27 -1.91 -7.14
CA MET A 75 -18.51 -1.54 -7.84
C MET A 75 -19.74 -1.48 -6.90
N PRO A 76 -19.96 -2.42 -5.96
CA PRO A 76 -21.11 -2.33 -5.06
C PRO A 76 -21.10 -1.05 -4.21
N TYR A 77 -19.93 -0.64 -3.74
CA TYR A 77 -19.74 0.58 -2.96
C TYR A 77 -19.96 1.84 -3.79
N ALA A 78 -19.39 1.87 -5.01
CA ALA A 78 -19.58 2.97 -5.94
C ALA A 78 -21.07 3.18 -6.28
N MET A 79 -21.83 2.10 -6.49
CA MET A 79 -23.27 2.17 -6.76
C MET A 79 -24.08 2.66 -5.57
N LYS A 80 -23.73 2.28 -4.33
CA LYS A 80 -24.39 2.80 -3.12
C LYS A 80 -24.16 4.30 -2.97
N LEU A 81 -22.91 4.74 -3.09
CA LEU A 81 -22.53 6.15 -3.02
C LEU A 81 -23.23 6.97 -4.12
N ALA A 82 -23.30 6.45 -5.35
CA ALA A 82 -23.97 7.13 -6.46
C ALA A 82 -25.48 7.30 -6.23
N ARG A 83 -26.14 6.35 -5.54
CA ARG A 83 -27.58 6.38 -5.29
C ARG A 83 -27.98 7.19 -4.06
N PHE A 84 -27.20 7.11 -2.99
CA PHE A 84 -27.59 7.65 -1.67
C PHE A 84 -26.64 8.72 -1.15
N GLY A 85 -25.58 9.06 -1.88
CA GLY A 85 -24.60 10.05 -1.46
C GLY A 85 -23.96 9.68 -0.13
N TYR A 86 -23.79 10.67 0.76
CA TYR A 86 -23.20 10.46 2.08
C TYR A 86 -24.06 9.59 3.00
N GLN A 87 -25.38 9.47 2.75
CA GLN A 87 -26.23 8.57 3.53
C GLN A 87 -25.75 7.11 3.43
N ALA A 88 -25.21 6.69 2.28
CA ALA A 88 -24.63 5.35 2.13
C ALA A 88 -23.49 5.07 3.12
N VAL A 89 -22.74 6.11 3.51
CA VAL A 89 -21.63 6.01 4.46
C VAL A 89 -22.13 5.87 5.90
N LEU A 90 -23.27 6.50 6.22
CA LEU A 90 -23.92 6.37 7.52
C LEU A 90 -24.58 4.99 7.68
N ASP A 91 -25.13 4.45 6.59
CA ASP A 91 -25.87 3.19 6.58
C ASP A 91 -24.97 1.94 6.43
N ASP A 92 -23.76 2.08 5.86
CA ASP A 92 -22.82 0.98 5.62
C ASP A 92 -21.55 1.14 6.49
N PRO A 93 -21.39 0.33 7.54
CA PRO A 93 -20.22 0.39 8.42
C PRO A 93 -18.89 0.21 7.68
N ALA A 94 -18.84 -0.57 6.59
CA ALA A 94 -17.61 -0.76 5.83
C ALA A 94 -17.22 0.51 5.05
N LEU A 95 -18.20 1.23 4.50
CA LEU A 95 -17.97 2.54 3.89
C LEU A 95 -17.56 3.59 4.92
N ASN A 96 -18.18 3.57 6.10
CA ASN A 96 -17.88 4.48 7.19
C ASN A 96 -16.40 4.42 7.60
N LEU A 97 -15.87 3.20 7.75
CA LEU A 97 -14.46 2.97 8.06
C LEU A 97 -13.49 3.52 6.99
N GLY A 98 -13.96 3.71 5.74
CA GLY A 98 -13.17 4.24 4.64
C GLY A 98 -13.12 5.78 4.57
N VAL A 99 -13.90 6.51 5.38
CA VAL A 99 -13.93 7.98 5.35
C VAL A 99 -12.67 8.54 5.98
N ASN A 100 -11.91 9.31 5.19
CA ASN A 100 -10.67 9.93 5.66
C ASN A 100 -10.87 11.38 6.13
N ILE A 101 -11.61 12.17 5.34
CA ILE A 101 -11.87 13.59 5.59
C ILE A 101 -13.36 13.85 5.36
N HIS A 102 -13.99 14.60 6.26
CA HIS A 102 -15.36 15.06 6.12
C HIS A 102 -15.46 16.52 6.59
N GLU A 103 -16.13 17.38 5.81
CA GLU A 103 -16.30 18.81 6.11
C GLU A 103 -15.01 19.54 6.52
N GLY A 104 -13.90 19.22 5.86
CA GLY A 104 -12.59 19.83 6.12
C GLY A 104 -11.86 19.29 7.36
N GLN A 105 -12.44 18.31 8.07
CA GLN A 105 -11.83 17.67 9.23
C GLN A 105 -11.33 16.26 8.89
N ILE A 106 -10.15 15.91 9.41
CA ILE A 106 -9.64 14.54 9.32
C ILE A 106 -10.41 13.70 10.36
N VAL A 107 -11.16 12.70 9.88
CA VAL A 107 -12.00 11.84 10.74
C VAL A 107 -11.41 10.44 10.92
N HIS A 108 -10.50 10.01 10.03
CA HIS A 108 -9.86 8.70 10.14
C HIS A 108 -8.73 8.72 11.17
N PRO A 109 -8.79 7.91 12.25
CA PRO A 109 -7.80 7.92 13.32
C PRO A 109 -6.37 7.68 12.84
N GLY A 110 -6.19 6.76 11.89
CA GLY A 110 -4.87 6.45 11.34
C GLY A 110 -4.24 7.57 10.52
N VAL A 111 -5.05 8.47 9.94
CA VAL A 111 -4.53 9.65 9.23
C VAL A 111 -4.16 10.74 10.23
N LEU A 112 -5.00 10.97 11.24
CA LEU A 112 -4.72 11.89 12.35
C LEU A 112 -3.40 11.55 13.06
N GLU A 113 -3.15 10.27 13.34
CA GLU A 113 -1.89 9.81 13.94
C GLU A 113 -0.69 10.09 13.02
N ALA A 114 -0.84 9.87 11.71
CA ALA A 114 0.25 9.99 10.75
C ALA A 114 0.66 11.44 10.44
N VAL A 115 -0.30 12.38 10.43
CA VAL A 115 -0.07 13.79 10.08
C VAL A 115 0.08 14.70 11.30
N GLY A 116 -0.21 14.21 12.51
CA GLY A 116 -0.30 15.02 13.73
C GLY A 116 -1.67 15.70 13.89
N SER A 117 -1.93 16.35 15.04
CA SER A 117 -3.20 17.07 15.26
C SER A 117 -3.40 18.13 14.17
N PRO A 118 -4.60 18.20 13.56
CA PRO A 118 -4.89 19.22 12.55
C PRO A 118 -4.78 20.60 13.22
N VAL A 119 -3.94 21.47 12.67
CA VAL A 119 -4.10 22.91 12.88
C VAL A 119 -5.47 23.24 12.29
N ALA A 120 -6.41 23.66 13.13
CA ALA A 120 -7.75 24.08 12.70
C ALA A 120 -7.60 24.97 11.45
N ALA A 121 -8.26 24.57 10.36
CA ALA A 121 -8.31 25.40 9.17
C ALA A 121 -8.84 26.78 9.59
N LYS A 122 -8.06 27.83 9.29
CA LYS A 122 -8.48 29.23 9.46
C LYS A 122 -9.69 29.54 8.60
#